data_AF-A0A0S6X8S3-F1
#
_entry.id   AF-A0A0S6X8S3-F1
#
_cell.length_a   1.000
_cell.length_b   1.000
_cell.length_c   1.000
_cell.angle_alpha   90.00
_cell.angle_beta   90.00
_cell.angle_gamma   90.00
#
_symmetry.space_group_name_H-M   'P 1'
#
loop_
_entity.id
_entity.type
_entity.pdbx_description
1 polymer ?
#
loop_
_entity_poly.entity_id
_entity_poly.type
_entity_poly.pdbx_seq_one_letter_code
_entity_poly.pdbx_strand_id
1 'polypeptide(L)' 'MGVLAYIESGRIALPKNAPWVKDFIAECEAFTANNTHAHDDQIDPMIDAITDCLAKSSDWSGWT' A
#
# COMPACT_ATOMS: atom_id res chain seq x y z
N MET A 1 3.27 -7.44 12.23
CA MET A 1 1.86 -7.03 11.97
C MET A 1 1.83 -6.48 10.55
N GLY A 2 1.11 -7.13 9.65
CA GLY A 2 1.13 -6.79 8.22
C GLY A 2 0.34 -5.52 7.90
N VAL A 3 0.58 -4.96 6.71
CA VAL A 3 -0.06 -3.74 6.16
C VAL A 3 -1.60 -3.78 6.26
N LEU A 4 -2.20 -4.97 6.14
CA LEU A 4 -3.65 -5.20 6.26
C LEU A 4 -4.25 -4.66 7.57
N ALA A 5 -3.55 -4.79 8.70
CA ALA A 5 -4.06 -4.30 9.98
C ALA A 5 -4.25 -2.77 10.01
N TYR A 6 -3.41 -2.03 9.28
CA TYR A 6 -3.55 -0.58 9.14
C TYR A 6 -4.72 -0.20 8.23
N ILE A 7 -4.95 -0.97 7.17
CA ILE A 7 -6.09 -0.80 6.25
C ILE A 7 -7.41 -1.05 7.00
N GLU A 8 -7.53 -2.18 7.69
CA GLU A 8 -8.73 -2.55 8.44
C GLU A 8 -9.03 -1.59 9.60
N SER A 9 -8.00 -0.95 10.17
CA SER A 9 -8.16 0.06 11.22
C SER A 9 -8.74 1.40 10.72
N GLY A 10 -8.96 1.55 9.42
CA GLY A 10 -9.50 2.77 8.82
C GLY A 10 -8.52 3.95 8.78
N ARG A 11 -7.21 3.67 8.90
CA ARG A 11 -6.15 4.69 8.90
C ARG A 11 -5.73 5.14 7.50
N ILE A 12 -6.29 4.53 6.46
CA ILE A 12 -5.96 4.79 5.05
C ILE A 12 -7.23 5.25 4.35
N ALA A 13 -7.13 6.34 3.60
CA ALA A 13 -8.24 6.92 2.87
C ALA A 13 -7.83 7.12 1.40
N LEU A 14 -8.69 6.67 0.49
CA LEU A 14 -8.55 6.92 -0.94
C LEU A 14 -9.48 8.07 -1.35
N PRO A 15 -9.06 8.92 -2.30
CA PRO A 15 -9.93 9.95 -2.85
C PRO A 15 -11.10 9.33 -3.60
N LYS A 16 -12.32 9.81 -3.36
CA LYS A 16 -13.54 9.18 -3.91
C LYS A 16 -13.65 9.24 -5.45
N ASN A 17 -13.13 10.30 -6.07
CA ASN A 17 -13.38 10.62 -7.47
C ASN A 17 -12.10 10.70 -8.32
N ALA A 18 -10.97 10.18 -7.83
CA ALA A 18 -9.77 10.18 -8.65
C ALA A 18 -9.84 9.07 -9.70
N PRO A 19 -9.39 9.32 -10.94
CA PRO A 19 -9.55 8.39 -12.06
C PRO A 19 -8.82 7.05 -11.85
N TRP A 20 -7.73 7.05 -11.07
CA TRP A 20 -6.90 5.88 -10.78
C TRP A 20 -7.45 4.97 -9.67
N VAL A 21 -8.43 5.43 -8.86
CA VAL A 21 -8.89 4.70 -7.67
C VAL A 21 -9.54 3.36 -8.03
N LYS A 22 -10.24 3.31 -9.16
CA LYS A 22 -10.88 2.09 -9.63
C LYS A 22 -9.84 1.05 -10.04
N ASP A 23 -8.79 1.48 -10.74
CA ASP A 23 -7.72 0.62 -11.22
C ASP A 23 -6.86 0.13 -10.03
N PHE A 24 -6.61 1.02 -9.07
CA PHE A 24 -5.95 0.69 -7.80
C PHE A 24 -6.68 -0.40 -7.01
N ILE A 25 -8.00 -0.30 -6.86
CA ILE A 25 -8.80 -1.32 -6.15
C ILE A 25 -8.75 -2.65 -6.92
N ALA A 26 -8.86 -2.60 -8.25
CA ALA A 26 -8.79 -3.81 -9.08
C ALA A 26 -7.42 -4.50 -8.96
N GLU A 27 -6.33 -3.75 -8.88
CA GLU A 27 -4.98 -4.27 -8.63
C GLU A 27 -4.89 -4.91 -7.24
N CYS A 28 -5.44 -4.26 -6.20
CA CYS A 28 -5.49 -4.81 -4.83
C CYS A 28 -6.27 -6.12 -4.74
N GLU A 29 -7.38 -6.26 -5.48
CA GLU A 29 -8.19 -7.49 -5.52
C GLU A 29 -7.52 -8.60 -6.34
N ALA A 30 -6.74 -8.24 -7.36
CA ALA A 30 -5.99 -9.19 -8.18
C ALA A 30 -4.69 -9.68 -7.50
N PHE A 31 -4.21 -8.95 -6.48
CA PHE A 31 -2.98 -9.27 -5.76
C PHE A 31 -3.06 -10.63 -5.08
N THR A 32 -2.22 -11.56 -5.53
CA THR A 32 -2.08 -12.89 -4.91
C THR A 32 -0.65 -13.09 -4.44
N ALA A 33 -0.47 -13.80 -3.32
CA ALA A 33 0.83 -14.02 -2.65
C ALA A 33 1.82 -14.90 -3.43
N ASN A 34 1.56 -15.18 -4.70
CA ASN A 34 2.34 -16.05 -5.57
C ASN A 34 3.41 -15.29 -6.38
N ASN A 35 3.57 -13.98 -6.18
CA ASN A 35 4.63 -13.16 -6.80
C ASN A 35 4.69 -13.29 -8.35
N THR A 36 3.54 -13.61 -8.97
CA THR A 36 3.43 -13.82 -10.42
C THR A 36 2.90 -12.60 -11.17
N HIS A 37 2.59 -11.51 -10.46
CA HIS A 37 2.03 -10.31 -11.05
C HIS A 37 3.15 -9.38 -11.47
N ALA A 38 3.18 -9.03 -12.76
CA ALA A 38 4.18 -8.14 -13.34
C ALA A 38 3.83 -6.64 -13.19
N HIS A 39 2.67 -6.35 -12.60
CA HIS A 39 2.07 -5.03 -12.44
C HIS A 39 1.57 -4.91 -11.00
N ASP A 40 2.50 -4.65 -10.08
CA ASP A 40 2.34 -4.31 -8.67
C ASP A 40 2.74 -2.86 -8.39
N ASP A 41 2.78 -2.04 -9.44
CA ASP A 41 3.30 -0.69 -9.46
C ASP A 41 2.52 0.30 -8.60
N GLN A 42 1.28 -0.01 -8.23
CA GLN A 42 0.52 0.79 -7.28
C GLN A 42 0.48 0.19 -5.86
N ILE A 43 0.62 -1.12 -5.73
CA ILE A 43 0.61 -1.80 -4.42
C ILE A 43 1.92 -1.61 -3.67
N ASP A 44 3.07 -1.69 -4.36
CA ASP A 44 4.39 -1.47 -3.79
C ASP A 44 4.51 -0.10 -3.08
N PRO A 45 4.21 1.04 -3.73
CA PRO A 45 4.29 2.34 -3.08
C PRO A 45 3.26 2.49 -1.94
N MET A 46 2.12 1.81 -1.99
CA MET A 46 1.18 1.78 -0.86
C MET A 46 1.79 1.08 0.36
N ILE A 47 2.37 -0.11 0.16
CA ILE A 47 2.98 -0.91 1.23
C ILE A 47 4.14 -0.15 1.87
N ASP A 48 5.00 0.46 1.07
CA ASP A 48 6.11 1.29 1.54
C ASP A 48 5.60 2.50 2.33
N ALA A 49 4.61 3.23 1.79
CA ALA A 49 4.03 4.38 2.47
C ALA A 49 3.42 4.02 3.83
N ILE A 50 2.70 2.89 3.94
CA ILE A 50 2.12 2.44 5.21
C ILE A 50 3.22 2.01 6.18
N THR A 51 4.23 1.32 5.68
CA THR A 51 5.36 0.87 6.51
C THR A 51 6.13 2.05 7.08
N ASP A 52 6.43 3.05 6.26
CA ASP A 52 7.24 4.19 6.66
C ASP A 52 6.44 5.24 7.43
N CYS A 53 5.15 5.44 7.14
CA CYS A 53 4.33 6.46 7.81
C CYS A 53 3.61 5.95 9.06
N LEU A 54 3.25 4.66 9.11
CA LEU A 54 2.40 4.10 10.19
C LEU A 54 3.09 3.00 11.00
N ALA A 55 4.01 2.23 10.43
CA ALA A 55 4.62 1.08 11.10
C ALA A 55 5.99 1.37 11.73
N LYS A 56 6.82 2.21 11.09
CA LYS A 56 8.12 2.62 11.65
C LYS A 56 7.98 3.93 12.43
N SER A 57 8.50 3.95 13.65
CA SER A 57 9.01 5.20 14.22
C SER A 57 10.24 5.60 13.41
N SER A 58 10.04 6.43 12.38
CA SER A 58 11.02 6.97 11.42
C SER A 58 12.50 6.85 11.86
N ASP A 59 13.18 5.77 11.45
CA ASP A 59 14.63 5.73 11.40
C ASP A 59 15.07 5.98 9.96
N TRP A 60 15.31 7.25 9.66
CA TRP A 60 15.74 7.75 8.35
C TRP A 60 17.24 7.53 8.10
N SER A 61 17.98 6.88 9.02
CA SER A 61 19.44 6.71 8.92
C SER A 61 19.90 5.83 7.76
N GLY A 62 19.02 5.03 7.17
CA GLY A 62 19.32 4.23 5.98
C GLY A 62 19.34 5.00 4.65
N TRP A 63 18.96 6.29 4.66
CA TRP A 63 18.86 7.15 3.47
C TRP A 63 19.94 8.26 3.42
N THR A 64 20.85 8.29 4.39
CA THR A 64 22.03 9.19 4.44
C THR A 64 23.30 8.41 4.18
#